data_AF-A0A1Q6VHX6-F1
#
_entry.id   AF-A0A1Q6VHX6-F1
#
_cell.length_a   1.000
_cell.length_b   1.000
_cell.length_c   1.000
_cell.angle_alpha   90.00
_cell.angle_beta   90.00
_cell.angle_gamma   90.00
#
_symmetry.space_group_name_H-M   'P 1'
#
loop_
_entity.id
_entity.type
_entity.pdbx_description
1 polymer ?
#
loop_
_entity_poly.entity_id
_entity_poly.type
_entity_poly.pdbx_seq_one_letter_code
_entity_poly.pdbx_strand_id
1 'polypeptide(L)'
;MKIRFPLRFVSITFSAILFLPGCQKKTAARNPNSQSKNELHENTKALQAADLVGYDGTKLRKSVDKITKDNDKHNKEIENITKDQ
;
A
#
# COMPACT_ATOMS: atom_id res chain seq x y z
N MET A 1 -51.25 -5.60 -16.91
CA MET A 1 -50.44 -6.32 -17.92
C MET A 1 -49.52 -7.30 -17.19
N LYS A 2 -49.70 -8.63 -17.30
CA LYS A 2 -48.84 -9.61 -16.61
C LYS A 2 -47.60 -9.87 -17.48
N ILE A 3 -46.47 -9.28 -17.10
CA ILE A 3 -45.19 -9.48 -17.79
C ILE A 3 -44.73 -10.91 -17.45
N ARG A 4 -44.83 -11.82 -18.43
CA ARG A 4 -44.28 -13.18 -18.31
C ARG A 4 -42.86 -13.15 -18.85
N PHE A 5 -41.89 -12.85 -17.98
CA PHE A 5 -40.49 -13.00 -18.35
C PHE A 5 -40.22 -14.47 -18.69
N PRO A 6 -39.74 -14.79 -19.90
CA PRO A 6 -39.45 -16.17 -20.24
C PRO A 6 -38.31 -16.65 -19.35
N LEU A 7 -38.48 -17.82 -18.73
CA LEU A 7 -37.54 -18.40 -17.76
C LEU A 7 -36.09 -18.46 -18.32
N ARG A 8 -35.97 -18.59 -19.63
CA ARG A 8 -34.69 -18.57 -20.37
C ARG A 8 -33.92 -17.26 -20.21
N PHE A 9 -34.60 -16.11 -20.21
CA PHE A 9 -33.95 -14.81 -20.00
C PHE A 9 -33.40 -14.67 -18.58
N VAL A 10 -34.13 -15.17 -17.58
CA VAL A 10 -33.68 -15.17 -16.18
C VAL A 10 -32.42 -16.03 -16.00
N SER A 11 -32.39 -17.20 -16.63
CA SER A 11 -31.22 -18.10 -16.64
C SER A 11 -29.98 -17.45 -17.25
N ILE A 12 -30.15 -16.76 -18.38
CA ILE A 12 -29.03 -16.12 -19.10
C ILE A 12 -28.48 -14.94 -18.29
N THR A 13 -29.34 -14.08 -17.74
CA THR A 13 -28.89 -12.93 -16.95
C THR A 13 -28.20 -13.38 -15.67
N PHE A 14 -28.74 -14.40 -14.99
CA PHE A 14 -28.13 -14.96 -13.78
C PHE A 14 -26.75 -15.56 -14.05
N SER A 15 -26.60 -16.30 -15.16
CA SER A 15 -25.31 -16.83 -15.59
C SER A 15 -24.31 -15.72 -15.88
N ALA A 16 -24.72 -14.68 -16.63
CA ALA A 16 -23.84 -13.55 -16.92
C ALA A 16 -23.36 -12.82 -15.65
N ILE A 17 -24.23 -12.62 -14.66
CA ILE A 17 -23.88 -12.01 -13.36
C ILE A 17 -22.89 -12.88 -12.58
N LEU A 18 -23.07 -14.21 -12.60
CA LEU A 18 -22.16 -15.14 -11.93
C LEU A 18 -20.79 -15.27 -12.62
N PHE A 19 -20.71 -15.06 -13.94
CA PHE A 19 -19.46 -15.06 -14.70
C PHE A 19 -18.71 -13.72 -14.69
N LEU A 20 -19.29 -12.67 -14.08
CA LEU A 20 -18.67 -11.35 -13.98
C LEU A 20 -17.61 -11.11 -12.86
N PRO A 21 -17.20 -12.05 -11.96
CA PRO A 21 -16.21 -11.68 -10.95
C PRO A 21 -14.78 -11.57 -11.51
N GLY A 22 -14.56 -11.88 -12.79
CA GLY A 22 -13.23 -11.85 -13.43
C GLY A 22 -12.64 -10.46 -13.72
N CYS A 23 -13.43 -9.39 -13.59
CA CYS A 23 -12.94 -8.02 -13.73
C CYS A 23 -13.10 -7.22 -12.43
N GLN A 24 -12.93 -7.88 -11.28
CA GLN A 24 -12.46 -7.15 -10.11
C GLN A 24 -11.08 -6.60 -10.48
N LYS A 25 -11.08 -5.32 -10.90
CA LYS A 25 -9.91 -4.44 -10.95
C LYS A 25 -9.02 -4.88 -9.80
N LYS A 26 -7.85 -5.45 -10.10
CA LYS A 26 -6.84 -5.79 -9.10
C LYS A 26 -6.65 -4.53 -8.27
N THR A 27 -7.35 -4.46 -7.15
CA THR A 27 -7.16 -3.43 -6.17
C THR A 27 -5.75 -3.72 -5.73
N ALA A 28 -4.82 -2.86 -6.19
CA ALA A 28 -3.41 -2.93 -5.86
C ALA A 28 -3.32 -3.38 -4.41
N ALA A 29 -2.64 -4.51 -4.18
CA ALA A 29 -2.72 -5.28 -2.95
C ALA A 29 -2.70 -4.32 -1.76
N ARG A 30 -3.87 -4.08 -1.17
CA ARG A 30 -3.97 -3.10 -0.09
C ARG A 30 -3.30 -3.77 1.10
N ASN A 31 -2.05 -3.40 1.34
CA ASN A 31 -1.28 -3.91 2.45
C ASN A 31 -2.10 -3.68 3.74
N PRO A 32 -2.56 -4.73 4.44
CA PRO A 32 -3.33 -4.54 5.67
C PRO A 32 -2.52 -3.82 6.76
N ASN A 33 -1.19 -3.75 6.61
CA ASN A 33 -0.30 -2.96 7.46
C ASN A 33 -0.10 -1.51 6.99
N SER A 34 -0.81 -1.04 5.93
CA SER A 34 -0.68 0.35 5.49
C SER A 34 -1.16 1.33 6.57
N GLN A 35 -1.99 0.86 7.51
CA GLN A 35 -2.39 1.59 8.69
C GLN A 35 -1.30 1.53 9.78
N SER A 36 -0.05 1.84 9.42
CA SER A 36 1.03 2.05 10.37
C SER A 36 0.75 3.35 11.12
N LYS A 37 0.03 3.25 12.25
CA LYS A 37 -0.10 4.31 13.26
C LYS A 37 1.23 4.58 14.01
N ASN A 38 2.37 4.18 13.46
CA ASN A 38 3.67 4.39 14.08
C ASN A 38 4.38 5.55 13.41
N GLU A 39 4.56 6.61 14.19
CA GLU A 39 5.73 7.49 14.38
C GLU A 39 6.95 7.29 13.45
N LEU A 40 6.76 7.19 12.14
CA LEU A 40 7.86 7.30 11.17
C LEU A 40 7.87 8.70 10.55
N HIS A 41 9.05 9.14 10.15
CA HIS A 41 9.29 10.47 9.62
C HIS A 41 8.34 10.78 8.45
N GLU A 42 7.73 11.98 8.40
CA GLU A 42 6.80 12.34 7.31
C GLU A 42 7.48 12.27 5.93
N ASN A 43 8.79 12.52 5.88
CA ASN A 43 9.58 12.52 4.64
C ASN A 43 9.65 11.15 3.95
N THR A 44 9.48 10.04 4.69
CA THR A 44 9.54 8.69 4.11
C THR A 44 8.17 8.10 3.82
N LYS A 45 7.08 8.81 4.13
CA LYS A 45 5.70 8.38 3.90
C LYS A 45 5.43 7.98 2.45
N ALA A 46 6.05 8.67 1.49
CA ALA A 46 5.93 8.36 0.07
C ALA A 46 6.40 6.93 -0.30
N LEU A 47 7.35 6.35 0.45
CA LEU A 47 7.85 5.00 0.20
C LEU A 47 6.78 3.92 0.44
N GLN A 48 5.77 4.22 1.25
CA GLN A 48 4.65 3.31 1.45
C GLN A 48 3.80 3.12 0.18
N ALA A 49 3.85 4.08 -0.77
CA ALA A 49 3.17 3.95 -2.05
C ALA A 49 3.75 2.83 -2.93
N ALA A 50 4.93 2.31 -2.62
CA ALA A 50 5.48 1.13 -3.29
C ALA A 50 4.62 -0.13 -3.08
N ASP A 51 3.78 -0.16 -2.02
CA ASP A 51 2.75 -1.18 -1.82
C ASP A 51 1.77 -1.24 -3.02
N LEU A 52 1.53 -0.12 -3.69
CA LEU A 52 0.60 -0.04 -4.83
C LEU A 52 1.10 -0.76 -6.08
N VAL A 53 2.40 -1.00 -6.17
CA VAL A 53 3.05 -1.66 -7.31
C VAL A 53 3.61 -3.05 -6.93
N GLY A 54 3.28 -3.55 -5.75
CA GLY A 54 3.59 -4.92 -5.30
C GLY A 54 4.89 -5.09 -4.51
N TYR A 55 5.58 -4.00 -4.15
CA TYR A 55 6.70 -4.04 -3.22
C TYR A 55 6.22 -3.85 -1.78
N ASP A 56 7.01 -4.27 -0.78
CA ASP A 56 6.73 -3.97 0.63
C ASP A 56 7.20 -2.55 0.97
N GLY A 57 6.34 -1.57 0.70
CA GLY A 57 6.56 -0.15 0.97
C GLY A 57 6.74 0.14 2.46
N THR A 58 6.15 -0.66 3.34
CA THR A 58 6.33 -0.54 4.79
C THR A 58 7.75 -0.93 5.21
N LYS A 59 8.29 -2.02 4.67
CA LYS A 59 9.67 -2.44 4.89
C LYS A 59 10.66 -1.44 4.31
N LEU A 60 10.41 -0.93 3.11
CA LEU A 60 11.22 0.13 2.50
C LEU A 60 11.27 1.38 3.39
N ARG A 61 10.11 1.85 3.86
CA ARG A 61 10.00 2.99 4.75
C ARG A 61 10.82 2.81 6.03
N LYS A 62 10.68 1.66 6.71
CA LYS A 62 11.44 1.33 7.92
C LYS A 62 12.95 1.29 7.69
N SER A 63 13.37 0.75 6.54
CA SER A 63 14.79 0.67 6.21
C SER A 63 15.41 2.06 6.03
N VAL A 64 14.72 2.95 5.32
CA VAL A 64 15.20 4.31 5.09
C VAL A 64 15.24 5.11 6.40
N ASP A 65 14.20 5.03 7.24
CA ASP A 65 14.18 5.72 8.54
C ASP A 65 15.35 5.28 9.44
N LYS A 66 15.68 3.98 9.43
CA LYS A 66 16.84 3.48 10.18
C LYS A 66 18.14 4.08 9.66
N ILE A 67 18.34 4.09 8.35
CA ILE A 67 19.54 4.66 7.71
C ILE A 67 19.66 6.15 8.04
N THR A 68 18.58 6.91 7.92
CA THR A 68 18.58 8.34 8.25
C THR A 68 18.97 8.57 9.71
N LYS A 69 18.37 7.81 10.64
CA LYS A 69 18.70 7.92 12.08
C LYS A 69 20.17 7.58 12.37
N ASP A 70 20.69 6.53 11.74
CA ASP A 70 22.09 6.12 11.91
C ASP A 70 23.05 7.18 11.33
N ASN A 71 22.71 7.78 10.18
CA ASN A 71 23.45 8.89 9.59
C ASN A 71 23.41 10.16 10.46
N ASP A 72 22.24 10.54 10.98
CA ASP A 72 22.11 11.72 11.84
C ASP A 72 22.95 11.57 13.11
N LYS A 73 22.98 10.36 13.68
CA LYS A 73 23.84 10.03 14.82
C LYS A 73 25.31 10.20 14.46
N HIS A 74 25.74 9.63 13.33
CA HIS A 74 27.12 9.72 12.88
C HIS A 74 27.54 11.17 12.61
N ASN A 75 26.70 11.95 11.92
CA ASN A 75 26.98 13.34 11.60
C ASN A 75 27.12 14.18 12.88
N LYS A 76 26.27 13.93 13.88
CA LYS A 76 26.37 14.58 15.20
C LYS A 76 27.67 14.22 15.93
N GLU A 77 28.14 12.98 15.81
CA GLU A 77 29.41 12.55 16.38
C GLU A 77 30.59 13.27 15.73
N ILE A 78 30.61 13.36 14.39
CA ILE A 78 31.63 14.11 13.64
C ILE A 78 31.59 15.61 13.99
N GLU A 79 30.40 16.20 14.09
CA GLU A 79 30.26 17.60 14.49
C GLU A 79 30.81 17.86 15.89
N ASN A 80 30.60 16.95 16.84
CA ASN A 80 31.14 17.10 18.19
C ASN A 80 32.67 17.04 18.16
N ILE A 81 33.25 16.05 17.46
CA ILE A 81 34.71 15.93 17.30
C ILE A 81 35.31 17.18 16.65
N THR A 82 34.62 17.77 15.67
CA THR A 82 35.09 18.97 14.96
C THR A 82 34.93 20.25 15.80
N LYS A 83 33.96 20.30 16.72
CA LYS A 83 33.74 21.45 17.61
C LYS A 83 34.68 21.46 18.83
N ASP A 84 35.23 20.31 19.19
CA ASP A 84 36.19 20.17 20.31
C ASP A 84 37.66 20.45 19.90
N GLN A 85 37.88 21.00 18.69
CA GLN A 85 39.19 21.35 18.12
C GLN A 85 39.32 22.86 17.88
#